data_AF-A0A842W485-F1
#
_entry.id   AF-A0A842W485-F1
#
_cell.length_a   1.000
_cell.length_b   1.000
_cell.length_c   1.000
_cell.angle_alpha   90.00
_cell.angle_beta   90.00
_cell.angle_gamma   90.00
#
_symmetry.space_group_name_H-M   'P 1'
#
loop_
_entity.id
_entity.type
_entity.pdbx_description
1 polymer ?
#
loop_
_entity_poly.entity_id
_entity_poly.type
_entity_poly.pdbx_seq_one_letter_code
_entity_poly.pdbx_strand_id
1 'polypeptide(L)'
;MTEIEYEGKKYKFTWDGILIFVVGTVAIALFVWFGTEALWEFTHKIVVEQTCAVINWFTEIGWTNLEISYTKLSSSFKFNIPGRGDIGFENACTGVQAIAMFAGLIIATPHAQDKETNKGIWKRKILSLIVASAIFYVVNILRMVIQLNLYYEGHSWSDIHVSISAASSFIAAVIILLMHKWIPEFVFSILWVISEVKVYFRKRKENTLVSETNESDYQEPHFV
;
A
#
# COMPACT_ATOMS: atom_id res chain seq x y z
N MET A 1 -1.01 -2.86 29.70
CA MET A 1 -0.86 -2.06 28.47
C MET A 1 0.61 -1.99 28.17
N THR A 2 1.03 -2.53 27.04
CA THR A 2 2.41 -2.51 26.58
C THR A 2 2.78 -1.09 26.14
N GLU A 3 3.91 -0.59 26.62
CA GLU A 3 4.56 0.64 26.15
C GLU A 3 5.84 0.22 25.42
N ILE A 4 6.10 0.81 24.27
CA ILE A 4 7.31 0.55 23.48
C ILE A 4 8.17 1.81 23.51
N GLU A 5 9.42 1.71 23.95
CA GLU A 5 10.37 2.81 23.95
C GLU A 5 11.35 2.68 22.79
N TYR A 6 11.52 3.74 22.01
CA TYR A 6 12.46 3.78 20.88
C TYR A 6 13.00 5.19 20.69
N GLU A 7 14.33 5.35 20.63
CA GLU A 7 15.02 6.65 20.53
C GLU A 7 14.57 7.68 21.58
N GLY A 8 14.33 7.23 22.81
CA GLY A 8 13.85 8.10 23.91
C GLY A 8 12.41 8.58 23.76
N LYS A 9 11.67 8.06 22.78
CA LYS A 9 10.24 8.31 22.58
C LYS A 9 9.41 7.11 23.03
N LYS A 10 8.22 7.40 23.55
CA LYS A 10 7.30 6.41 24.11
C LYS A 10 6.12 6.21 23.18
N TYR A 11 5.97 5.00 22.66
CA TYR A 11 4.89 4.61 21.78
C TYR A 11 3.87 3.79 22.57
N LYS A 12 2.68 4.39 22.71
CA LYS A 12 1.51 3.78 23.30
C LYS A 12 0.30 4.14 22.45
N PHE A 13 -0.54 3.15 22.17
CA PHE A 13 -1.70 3.29 21.29
C PHE A 13 -2.99 2.90 22.02
N THR A 14 -4.13 3.29 21.46
CA THR A 14 -5.47 2.88 21.90
C THR A 14 -6.06 1.87 20.93
N TRP A 15 -6.90 0.97 21.43
CA TRP A 15 -7.66 0.06 20.57
C TRP A 15 -8.56 0.80 19.58
N ASP A 16 -9.15 1.93 19.98
CA ASP A 16 -9.91 2.79 19.07
C ASP A 16 -9.03 3.31 17.92
N GLY A 17 -7.79 3.72 18.23
CA GLY A 17 -6.83 4.15 17.22
C GLY A 17 -6.44 3.02 16.27
N ILE A 18 -6.29 1.78 16.76
CA ILE A 18 -6.04 0.60 15.92
C ILE A 18 -7.26 0.26 15.06
N LEU A 19 -8.47 0.35 15.61
CA LEU A 19 -9.70 0.11 14.85
C LEU A 19 -9.87 1.14 13.72
N ILE A 20 -9.65 2.42 14.03
CA ILE A 20 -9.62 3.50 13.04
C ILE A 20 -8.52 3.25 12.01
N PHE A 21 -7.37 2.72 12.41
CA PHE A 21 -6.31 2.38 11.48
C PHE A 21 -6.75 1.32 10.47
N VAL A 22 -7.33 0.21 10.92
CA VAL A 22 -7.77 -0.89 10.03
C VAL A 22 -8.92 -0.45 9.12
N VAL A 23 -10.00 0.07 9.72
CA VAL A 23 -11.21 0.47 8.96
C VAL A 23 -10.94 1.71 8.12
N GLY A 24 -10.24 2.69 8.69
CA GLY A 24 -9.89 3.93 8.02
C GLY A 24 -8.92 3.72 6.86
N THR A 25 -7.98 2.78 6.95
CA THR A 25 -7.10 2.45 5.80
C THR A 25 -7.92 2.04 4.59
N VAL A 26 -8.87 1.11 4.78
CA VAL A 26 -9.74 0.63 3.69
C VAL A 26 -10.66 1.75 3.19
N ALA A 27 -11.32 2.46 4.10
CA ALA A 27 -12.25 3.53 3.73
C ALA A 27 -11.56 4.67 2.96
N ILE A 28 -10.38 5.10 3.40
CA ILE A 28 -9.60 6.16 2.74
C ILE A 28 -9.07 5.66 1.40
N ALA A 29 -8.57 4.41 1.33
CA ALA A 29 -8.10 3.85 0.07
C ALA A 29 -9.23 3.79 -0.98
N LEU A 30 -10.42 3.35 -0.58
CA LEU A 30 -11.59 3.36 -1.46
C LEU A 30 -12.00 4.79 -1.85
N PHE A 31 -12.00 5.72 -0.91
CA PHE A 31 -12.32 7.13 -1.18
C PHE A 31 -11.35 7.73 -2.20
N VAL A 32 -10.04 7.51 -2.05
CA VAL A 32 -9.02 7.98 -3.00
C VAL A 32 -9.21 7.30 -4.36
N TRP A 33 -9.41 5.98 -4.39
CA TRP A 33 -9.65 5.23 -5.61
C TRP A 33 -10.84 5.77 -6.40
N PHE A 34 -12.02 5.88 -5.76
CA PHE A 34 -13.22 6.42 -6.41
C PHE A 34 -13.07 7.88 -6.80
N GLY A 35 -12.36 8.69 -5.99
CA GLY A 35 -12.04 10.07 -6.36
C GLY A 35 -11.18 10.14 -7.63
N THR A 36 -10.23 9.22 -7.79
CA THR A 36 -9.38 9.17 -8.98
C THR A 36 -10.07 8.57 -10.20
N GLU A 37 -10.99 7.62 -10.02
CA GLU A 37 -11.91 7.13 -11.04
C GLU A 37 -12.85 8.25 -11.52
N ALA A 38 -13.38 9.06 -10.62
CA ALA A 38 -14.20 10.21 -11.00
C ALA A 38 -13.40 11.26 -11.80
N LEU A 39 -12.08 11.34 -11.56
CA LEU A 39 -11.14 12.21 -12.27
C LEU A 39 -10.38 11.46 -13.38
N TRP A 40 -10.89 10.30 -13.83
CA TRP A 40 -10.22 9.36 -14.72
C TRP A 40 -9.59 10.03 -15.93
N GLU A 41 -10.36 10.85 -16.65
CA GLU A 41 -9.92 11.48 -17.90
C GLU A 41 -8.68 12.35 -17.71
N PHE A 42 -8.59 13.06 -16.58
CA PHE A 42 -7.49 13.97 -16.32
C PHE A 42 -6.24 13.21 -15.86
N THR A 43 -6.41 12.25 -14.94
CA THR A 43 -5.28 11.51 -14.36
C THR A 43 -4.61 10.59 -15.39
N HIS A 44 -5.39 9.90 -16.22
CA HIS A 44 -4.85 8.96 -17.21
C HIS A 44 -4.18 9.66 -18.36
N LYS A 45 -4.81 10.71 -18.88
CA LYS A 45 -4.28 11.44 -20.04
C LYS A 45 -2.86 11.93 -19.77
N ILE A 46 -2.62 12.53 -18.61
CA ILE A 46 -1.30 13.04 -18.23
C ILE A 46 -0.28 11.90 -18.13
N VAL A 47 -0.63 10.78 -17.49
CA VAL A 47 0.29 9.64 -17.34
C VAL A 47 0.61 9.02 -18.71
N VAL A 48 -0.38 8.87 -19.57
CA VAL A 48 -0.22 8.31 -20.92
C VAL A 48 0.68 9.22 -21.76
N GLU A 49 0.40 10.53 -21.79
CA GLU A 49 1.21 11.50 -22.54
C GLU A 49 2.67 11.52 -22.06
N GLN A 50 2.89 11.48 -20.75
CA GLN A 50 4.25 11.41 -20.20
C GLN A 50 4.93 10.08 -20.51
N THR A 51 4.20 8.96 -20.44
CA THR A 51 4.73 7.63 -20.79
C THR A 51 5.16 7.60 -22.26
N CYS A 52 4.32 8.10 -23.17
CA CYS A 52 4.67 8.27 -24.59
C CYS A 52 5.92 9.13 -24.76
N ALA A 53 6.00 10.29 -24.09
CA ALA A 53 7.15 11.18 -24.18
C ALA A 53 8.45 10.50 -23.73
N VAL A 54 8.41 9.74 -22.63
CA VAL A 54 9.57 9.01 -22.11
C VAL A 54 9.98 7.87 -23.06
N ILE A 55 9.03 7.08 -23.57
CA ILE A 55 9.33 6.01 -24.54
C ILE A 55 9.97 6.58 -25.80
N ASN A 56 9.41 7.67 -26.33
CA ASN A 56 9.93 8.33 -27.53
C ASN A 56 11.38 8.81 -27.32
N TRP A 57 11.73 9.24 -26.11
CA TRP A 57 13.10 9.59 -25.77
C TRP A 57 14.02 8.37 -25.82
N PHE A 58 13.61 7.24 -25.22
CA PHE A 58 14.51 6.10 -25.07
C PHE A 58 14.65 5.19 -26.29
N THR A 59 13.62 5.12 -27.14
CA THR A 59 13.50 4.02 -28.10
C THR A 59 13.47 4.47 -29.56
N GLU A 60 13.35 5.78 -29.83
CA GLU A 60 13.15 6.34 -31.17
C GLU A 60 12.00 5.68 -31.97
N ILE A 61 11.12 4.90 -31.31
CA ILE A 61 10.03 4.12 -31.92
C ILE A 61 9.00 5.03 -32.63
N GLY A 62 9.16 6.35 -32.53
CA GLY A 62 8.19 7.32 -32.99
C GLY A 62 6.93 7.24 -32.15
N TRP A 63 6.03 8.20 -32.35
CA TRP A 63 4.71 8.15 -31.71
C TRP A 63 4.07 6.80 -32.04
N THR A 64 4.02 5.89 -31.07
CA THR A 64 3.03 4.80 -31.10
C THR A 64 1.71 5.51 -31.34
N ASN A 65 1.04 5.21 -32.47
CA ASN A 65 -0.15 5.94 -32.89
C ASN A 65 -1.17 5.82 -31.76
N LEU A 66 -1.26 6.86 -30.92
CA LEU A 66 -2.12 6.87 -29.77
C LEU A 66 -3.53 7.14 -30.29
N GLU A 67 -4.26 6.07 -30.60
CA GLU A 67 -5.67 6.19 -30.90
C GLU A 67 -6.43 6.43 -29.59
N ILE A 68 -6.67 7.71 -29.31
CA ILE A 68 -7.56 8.11 -28.23
C ILE A 68 -8.99 7.96 -28.73
N SER A 69 -9.59 6.79 -28.53
CA SER A 69 -11.01 6.58 -28.83
C SER A 69 -11.88 7.05 -27.66
N TYR A 70 -12.64 8.12 -27.88
CA TYR A 70 -13.59 8.69 -26.93
C TYR A 70 -15.02 8.11 -27.09
N THR A 71 -15.15 6.84 -27.46
CA THR A 71 -16.48 6.21 -27.57
C THR A 71 -17.02 5.85 -26.18
N LYS A 72 -18.19 6.41 -25.87
CA LYS A 72 -18.93 6.29 -24.60
C LYS A 72 -18.92 4.87 -24.03
N LEU A 73 -18.62 4.80 -22.73
CA LEU A 73 -18.64 3.67 -21.78
C LEU A 73 -17.33 2.91 -21.52
N SER A 74 -16.27 3.12 -22.29
CA SER A 74 -14.91 2.73 -21.89
C SER A 74 -13.87 3.60 -22.61
N SER A 75 -13.46 4.70 -22.00
CA SER A 75 -12.32 5.51 -22.47
C SER A 75 -11.02 4.73 -22.23
N SER A 76 -10.72 3.77 -23.10
CA SER A 76 -9.46 3.03 -23.09
C SER A 76 -8.43 3.76 -23.96
N PHE A 77 -7.41 4.34 -23.35
CA PHE A 77 -6.23 4.78 -24.10
C PHE A 77 -5.54 3.53 -24.66
N LYS A 78 -5.13 3.54 -25.92
CA LYS A 78 -4.47 2.39 -26.55
C LYS A 78 -3.13 2.79 -27.15
N PHE A 79 -2.14 1.94 -26.94
CA PHE A 79 -0.83 2.04 -27.58
C PHE A 79 -0.83 1.11 -28.79
N ASN A 80 -0.82 1.67 -30.00
CA ASN A 80 -0.62 0.91 -31.22
C ASN A 80 0.88 0.61 -31.40
N ILE A 81 1.25 -0.67 -31.34
CA ILE A 81 2.65 -1.10 -31.48
C ILE A 81 2.82 -1.70 -32.88
N PRO A 82 3.66 -1.10 -33.74
CA PRO A 82 3.85 -1.56 -35.11
C PRO A 82 4.19 -3.05 -35.18
N GLY A 83 3.42 -3.80 -35.97
CA GLY A 83 3.65 -5.23 -36.19
C GLY A 83 3.20 -6.17 -35.07
N ARG A 84 2.58 -5.67 -33.98
CA ARG A 84 2.14 -6.52 -32.85
C ARG A 84 0.70 -6.29 -32.39
N GLY A 85 0.16 -5.09 -32.58
CA GLY A 85 -1.23 -4.76 -32.25
C GLY A 85 -1.35 -3.74 -31.11
N ASP A 86 -2.58 -3.57 -30.60
CA ASP A 86 -2.90 -2.54 -29.62
C ASP A 86 -2.85 -3.07 -28.18
N ILE A 87 -2.25 -2.29 -27.28
CA ILE A 87 -2.28 -2.53 -25.84
C ILE A 87 -3.15 -1.46 -25.16
N GLY A 88 -4.18 -1.90 -24.45
CA GLY A 88 -5.04 -1.03 -23.63
C GLY A 88 -4.33 -0.53 -22.37
N PHE A 89 -4.53 0.73 -22.05
CA PHE A 89 -4.06 1.37 -20.83
C PHE A 89 -5.21 1.50 -19.85
N GLU A 90 -5.09 0.79 -18.73
CA GLU A 90 -6.10 0.70 -17.69
C GLU A 90 -5.71 1.50 -16.45
N ASN A 91 -6.62 1.57 -15.49
CA ASN A 91 -6.40 2.31 -14.25
C ASN A 91 -5.22 1.80 -13.44
N ALA A 92 -5.01 0.49 -13.45
CA ALA A 92 -3.87 -0.14 -12.81
C ALA A 92 -2.52 0.32 -13.42
N CYS A 93 -2.52 0.81 -14.67
CA CYS A 93 -1.33 1.32 -15.35
C CYS A 93 -0.91 2.70 -14.84
N THR A 94 -1.83 3.50 -14.26
CA THR A 94 -1.48 4.81 -13.67
C THR A 94 -0.76 4.69 -12.32
N GLY A 95 -0.88 3.54 -11.65
CA GLY A 95 -0.33 3.33 -10.31
C GLY A 95 -1.22 3.90 -9.21
N VAL A 96 -2.38 4.43 -9.57
CA VAL A 96 -3.30 5.07 -8.62
C VAL A 96 -3.82 4.09 -7.57
N GLN A 97 -3.92 2.80 -7.90
CA GLN A 97 -4.29 1.76 -6.94
C GLN A 97 -3.30 1.69 -5.78
N ALA A 98 -2.00 1.67 -6.10
CA ALA A 98 -0.95 1.62 -5.09
C ALA A 98 -0.92 2.92 -4.27
N ILE A 99 -1.04 4.06 -4.94
CA ILE A 99 -1.10 5.37 -4.27
C ILE A 99 -2.31 5.43 -3.32
N ALA A 100 -3.49 4.96 -3.74
CA ALA A 100 -4.69 4.95 -2.91
C ALA A 100 -4.52 4.06 -1.67
N MET A 101 -3.99 2.84 -1.83
CA MET A 101 -3.71 1.94 -0.71
C MET A 101 -2.73 2.56 0.29
N PHE A 102 -1.63 3.13 -0.20
CA PHE A 102 -0.62 3.78 0.67
C PHE A 102 -1.15 5.07 1.29
N ALA A 103 -2.00 5.83 0.59
CA ALA A 103 -2.66 7.00 1.16
C ALA A 103 -3.54 6.61 2.35
N GLY A 104 -4.34 5.55 2.20
CA GLY A 104 -5.13 5.00 3.31
C GLY A 104 -4.24 4.61 4.50
N LEU A 105 -3.18 3.85 4.24
CA LEU A 105 -2.27 3.35 5.26
C LEU A 105 -1.55 4.50 6.00
N ILE A 106 -1.04 5.49 5.27
CA ILE A 106 -0.32 6.65 5.82
C ILE A 106 -1.26 7.52 6.65
N ILE A 107 -2.43 7.88 6.11
CA ILE A 107 -3.36 8.80 6.77
C ILE A 107 -3.96 8.15 8.01
N ALA A 108 -4.36 6.87 7.92
CA ALA A 108 -4.99 6.15 9.01
C ALA A 108 -4.01 5.68 10.10
N THR A 109 -2.69 5.76 9.87
CA THR A 109 -1.67 5.35 10.86
C THR A 109 -1.97 5.96 12.23
N PRO A 110 -2.07 5.16 13.30
CA PRO A 110 -2.54 5.66 14.59
C PRO A 110 -1.51 6.59 15.22
N HIS A 111 -1.98 7.54 16.01
CA HIS A 111 -1.12 8.48 16.72
C HIS A 111 -0.74 7.92 18.09
N ALA A 112 0.52 8.14 18.49
CA ALA A 112 0.95 7.83 19.85
C ALA A 112 0.22 8.73 20.86
N GLN A 113 -0.08 8.19 22.05
CA GLN A 113 -0.70 8.94 23.14
C GLN A 113 0.22 10.02 23.72
N ASP A 114 1.54 9.80 23.66
CA ASP A 114 2.53 10.73 24.17
C ASP A 114 2.61 12.01 23.30
N LYS A 115 2.53 13.18 23.95
CA LYS A 115 2.45 14.48 23.25
C LYS A 115 3.74 14.83 22.52
N GLU A 116 4.89 14.50 23.09
CA GLU A 116 6.20 14.79 22.48
C GLU A 116 6.42 13.90 21.25
N THR A 117 6.05 12.63 21.33
CA THR A 117 6.13 11.68 20.22
C THR A 117 5.17 12.05 19.07
N ASN A 118 3.96 12.51 19.41
CA ASN A 118 2.92 12.90 18.45
C ASN A 118 3.15 14.28 17.80
N LYS A 119 4.12 15.07 18.30
CA LYS A 119 4.37 16.42 17.82
C LYS A 119 4.70 16.42 16.32
N GLY A 120 3.88 17.12 15.53
CA GLY A 120 4.09 17.27 14.08
C GLY A 120 3.80 16.03 13.24
N ILE A 121 3.05 15.05 13.75
CA ILE A 121 2.73 13.81 13.03
C ILE A 121 2.11 14.06 11.64
N TRP A 122 1.21 15.04 11.52
CA TRP A 122 0.56 15.35 10.24
C TRP A 122 1.54 15.86 9.19
N LYS A 123 2.56 16.63 9.58
CA LYS A 123 3.60 17.06 8.64
C LYS A 123 4.40 15.86 8.12
N ARG A 124 4.71 14.89 9.00
CA ARG A 124 5.41 13.66 8.62
C ARG A 124 4.55 12.77 7.71
N LYS A 125 3.24 12.67 7.99
CA LYS A 125 2.25 11.99 7.15
C LYS A 125 2.15 12.59 5.77
N ILE A 126 1.97 13.91 5.67
CA ILE A 126 1.88 14.62 4.39
C ILE A 126 3.18 14.46 3.60
N LEU A 127 4.34 14.62 4.24
CA LEU A 127 5.64 14.41 3.58
C LEU A 127 5.77 12.99 3.02
N SER A 128 5.43 11.99 3.83
CA SER A 128 5.47 10.58 3.41
C SER A 128 4.50 10.31 2.27
N LEU A 129 3.31 10.92 2.29
CA LEU A 129 2.32 10.79 1.23
C LEU A 129 2.83 11.37 -0.09
N ILE A 130 3.40 12.58 -0.06
CA ILE A 130 3.98 13.23 -1.23
C ILE A 130 5.11 12.38 -1.81
N VAL A 131 6.05 11.94 -0.96
CA VAL A 131 7.21 11.15 -1.41
C VAL A 131 6.79 9.78 -1.93
N ALA A 132 5.91 9.06 -1.22
CA ALA A 132 5.41 7.77 -1.66
C ALA A 132 4.66 7.88 -3.00
N SER A 133 3.78 8.89 -3.13
CA SER A 133 3.04 9.13 -4.38
C SER A 133 3.98 9.45 -5.54
N ALA A 134 5.00 10.29 -5.31
CA ALA A 134 5.99 10.62 -6.34
C ALA A 134 6.81 9.39 -6.77
N ILE A 135 7.26 8.55 -5.82
CA ILE A 135 7.99 7.32 -6.14
C ILE A 135 7.10 6.36 -6.93
N PHE A 136 5.87 6.12 -6.48
CA PHE A 136 4.94 5.24 -7.21
C PHE A 136 4.67 5.75 -8.61
N TYR A 137 4.44 7.05 -8.76
CA TYR A 137 4.21 7.68 -10.05
C TYR A 137 5.36 7.44 -11.03
N VAL A 138 6.60 7.76 -10.60
CA VAL A 138 7.80 7.58 -11.43
C VAL A 138 8.02 6.10 -11.77
N VAL A 139 7.92 5.22 -10.77
CA VAL A 139 8.09 3.77 -10.98
C VAL A 139 7.04 3.23 -11.94
N ASN A 140 5.80 3.69 -11.88
CA ASN A 140 4.75 3.23 -12.79
C ASN A 140 4.98 3.68 -14.23
N ILE A 141 5.45 4.91 -14.45
CA ILE A 141 5.85 5.35 -15.80
C ILE A 141 6.98 4.47 -16.32
N LEU A 142 8.04 4.27 -15.53
CA LEU A 142 9.16 3.41 -15.92
C LEU A 142 8.72 1.97 -16.19
N ARG A 143 7.81 1.43 -15.36
CA ARG A 143 7.20 0.12 -15.55
C ARG A 143 6.56 0.02 -16.94
N MET A 144 5.72 0.99 -17.31
CA MET A 144 5.05 1.02 -18.60
C MET A 144 6.03 1.16 -19.76
N VAL A 145 7.04 2.03 -19.63
CA VAL A 145 8.11 2.21 -20.63
C VAL A 145 8.82 0.89 -20.91
N ILE A 146 9.26 0.18 -19.86
CA ILE A 146 9.96 -1.10 -19.99
C ILE A 146 9.05 -2.17 -20.58
N GLN A 147 7.79 -2.24 -20.12
CA GLN A 147 6.82 -3.22 -20.62
C GLN A 147 6.56 -3.04 -22.13
N LEU A 148 6.36 -1.80 -22.57
CA LEU A 148 6.11 -1.48 -23.97
C LEU A 148 7.36 -1.70 -24.83
N ASN A 149 8.55 -1.37 -24.33
CA ASN A 149 9.80 -1.61 -25.06
C ASN A 149 10.09 -3.11 -25.26
N LEU A 150 9.99 -3.92 -24.20
CA LEU A 150 10.19 -5.38 -24.31
C LEU A 150 9.14 -6.02 -25.22
N TYR A 151 7.91 -5.53 -25.18
CA TYR A 151 6.85 -6.02 -26.04
C TYR A 151 7.11 -5.62 -27.50
N TYR A 152 7.67 -4.44 -27.77
CA TYR A 152 8.11 -4.06 -29.11
C TYR A 152 9.25 -4.98 -29.62
N GLU A 153 10.22 -5.31 -28.77
CA GLU A 153 11.41 -6.10 -29.15
C GLU A 153 11.12 -7.55 -29.53
N GLY A 154 10.08 -8.17 -29.00
CA GLY A 154 10.01 -9.62 -29.14
C GLY A 154 9.10 -10.35 -28.17
N HIS A 155 9.03 -9.86 -26.95
CA HIS A 155 8.56 -10.67 -25.83
C HIS A 155 7.03 -10.75 -25.78
N SER A 156 6.52 -11.81 -25.15
CA SER A 156 5.07 -12.00 -24.98
C SER A 156 4.53 -11.01 -23.94
N TRP A 157 3.34 -10.46 -24.17
CA TRP A 157 2.73 -9.51 -23.21
C TRP A 157 2.49 -10.17 -21.85
N SER A 158 2.05 -11.43 -21.81
CA SER A 158 1.76 -12.16 -20.58
C SER A 158 2.97 -12.24 -19.64
N ASP A 159 4.14 -12.58 -20.19
CA ASP A 159 5.33 -12.84 -19.39
C ASP A 159 5.92 -11.54 -18.85
N ILE A 160 5.95 -10.51 -19.70
CA ILE A 160 6.42 -9.16 -19.35
C ILE A 160 5.48 -8.54 -18.31
N HIS A 161 4.17 -8.61 -18.55
CA HIS A 161 3.19 -7.98 -17.68
C HIS A 161 3.27 -8.56 -16.27
N VAL A 162 3.27 -9.88 -16.11
CA VAL A 162 3.31 -10.52 -14.79
C VAL A 162 4.64 -10.28 -14.08
N SER A 163 5.77 -10.48 -14.76
CA SER A 163 7.10 -10.40 -14.13
C SER A 163 7.42 -8.99 -13.64
N ILE A 164 7.14 -7.98 -14.47
CA ILE A 164 7.39 -6.59 -14.13
C ILE A 164 6.37 -6.09 -13.08
N SER A 165 5.14 -6.59 -13.11
CA SER A 165 4.17 -6.30 -12.03
C SER A 165 4.65 -6.86 -10.70
N ALA A 166 5.20 -8.08 -10.67
CA ALA A 166 5.75 -8.65 -9.46
C ALA A 166 6.92 -7.82 -8.92
N ALA A 167 7.78 -7.27 -9.80
CA ALA A 167 8.89 -6.39 -9.40
C ALA A 167 8.41 -5.13 -8.64
N SER A 168 7.20 -4.63 -8.91
CA SER A 168 6.64 -3.48 -8.18
C SER A 168 6.42 -3.73 -6.68
N SER A 169 6.32 -5.00 -6.24
CA SER A 169 6.22 -5.36 -4.81
C SER A 169 7.49 -5.01 -4.04
N PHE A 170 8.68 -5.08 -4.67
CA PHE A 170 9.93 -4.65 -4.06
C PHE A 170 9.94 -3.13 -3.81
N ILE A 171 9.38 -2.35 -4.73
CA ILE A 171 9.23 -0.90 -4.56
C ILE A 171 8.30 -0.59 -3.41
N ALA A 172 7.19 -1.32 -3.27
CA ALA A 172 6.29 -1.18 -2.12
C ALA A 172 7.02 -1.46 -0.79
N ALA A 173 7.88 -2.48 -0.73
CA ALA A 173 8.70 -2.76 0.45
C ALA A 173 9.69 -1.63 0.76
N VAL A 174 10.37 -1.08 -0.26
CA VAL A 174 11.27 0.08 -0.10
C VAL A 174 10.51 1.30 0.43
N ILE A 175 9.30 1.56 -0.06
CA ILE A 175 8.45 2.66 0.42
C ILE A 175 8.07 2.44 1.88
N ILE A 176 7.72 1.22 2.29
CA ILE A 176 7.45 0.90 3.70
C ILE A 176 8.67 1.18 4.57
N LEU A 177 9.88 0.83 4.12
CA LEU A 177 11.12 1.13 4.85
C LEU A 177 11.39 2.63 4.95
N LEU A 178 11.15 3.39 3.88
CA LEU A 178 11.26 4.86 3.90
C LEU A 178 10.21 5.47 4.83
N MET A 179 8.98 4.96 4.80
CA MET A 179 7.90 5.38 5.69
C MET A 179 8.25 5.13 7.16
N HIS A 180 8.94 4.04 7.50
CA HIS A 180 9.37 3.80 8.88
C HIS A 180 10.25 4.93 9.42
N LYS A 181 11.08 5.54 8.56
CA LYS A 181 11.92 6.70 8.94
C LYS A 181 11.10 7.95 9.29
N TRP A 182 9.98 8.18 8.62
CA TRP A 182 9.16 9.39 8.82
C TRP A 182 7.97 9.17 9.76
N ILE A 183 7.37 7.98 9.74
CA ILE A 183 6.19 7.61 10.52
C ILE A 183 6.48 6.27 11.22
N PRO A 184 7.40 6.26 12.21
CA PRO A 184 7.71 5.05 12.96
C PRO A 184 6.48 4.45 13.66
N GLU A 185 5.47 5.28 13.93
CA GLU A 185 4.19 4.87 14.53
C GLU A 185 3.50 3.76 13.74
N PHE A 186 3.67 3.71 12.41
CA PHE A 186 3.10 2.63 11.59
C PHE A 186 3.63 1.27 12.05
N VAL A 187 4.95 1.09 12.10
CA VAL A 187 5.58 -0.17 12.52
C VAL A 187 5.32 -0.44 13.99
N PHE A 188 5.45 0.58 14.85
CA PHE A 188 5.21 0.39 16.28
C PHE A 188 3.76 0.07 16.62
N SER A 189 2.78 0.52 15.84
CA SER A 189 1.38 0.14 16.04
C SER A 189 1.14 -1.35 15.78
N ILE A 190 1.79 -1.91 14.76
CA ILE A 190 1.72 -3.35 14.45
C ILE A 190 2.40 -4.15 15.57
N LEU A 191 3.61 -3.75 15.98
CA LEU A 191 4.34 -4.39 17.07
C LEU A 191 3.55 -4.33 18.39
N TRP A 192 2.89 -3.20 18.65
CA TRP A 192 2.04 -3.02 19.81
C TRP A 192 0.85 -3.99 19.80
N VAL A 193 0.14 -4.12 18.68
CA VAL A 193 -0.96 -5.09 18.53
C VAL A 193 -0.46 -6.52 18.76
N ILE A 194 0.66 -6.92 18.15
CA ILE A 194 1.25 -8.26 18.35
C ILE A 194 1.56 -8.50 19.83
N SER A 195 2.11 -7.51 20.52
CA SER A 195 2.45 -7.61 21.94
C SER A 195 1.21 -7.79 22.82
N GLU A 196 0.15 -7.02 22.58
CA GLU A 196 -1.11 -7.09 23.32
C GLU A 196 -1.82 -8.42 23.07
N VAL A 197 -1.85 -8.88 21.82
CA VAL A 197 -2.41 -10.20 21.46
C VAL A 197 -1.64 -11.33 22.17
N LYS A 198 -0.31 -11.26 22.21
CA LYS A 198 0.52 -12.24 22.92
C LYS A 198 0.23 -12.25 24.43
N VAL A 199 0.08 -11.07 25.05
CA VAL A 199 -0.30 -10.95 26.47
C VAL A 199 -1.69 -11.53 26.72
N TYR A 200 -2.65 -11.28 25.83
CA TYR A 200 -4.00 -11.83 25.91
C TYR A 200 -4.00 -13.36 25.87
N PHE A 201 -3.28 -13.97 24.91
CA PHE A 201 -3.17 -15.43 24.83
C PHE A 201 -2.44 -16.04 26.03
N ARG A 202 -1.41 -15.37 26.56
CA ARG A 202 -0.71 -15.84 27.76
C ARG A 202 -1.63 -15.88 28.98
N LYS A 203 -2.39 -14.80 29.23
CA LYS A 203 -3.36 -14.74 30.34
C LYS A 203 -4.45 -15.79 30.21
N ARG A 204 -4.95 -16.03 28.98
CA ARG A 204 -5.94 -17.07 28.74
C ARG A 204 -5.40 -18.46 29.08
N LYS A 205 -4.15 -18.77 28.70
CA LYS A 205 -3.50 -20.03 29.04
C LYS A 205 -3.28 -20.19 30.55
N GLU A 206 -2.83 -19.13 31.23
CA GLU A 206 -2.66 -19.12 32.70
C GLU A 206 -4.01 -19.39 33.41
N ASN A 207 -5.10 -18.74 32.96
CA ASN A 207 -6.43 -18.94 33.54
C ASN A 207 -6.97 -20.36 33.32
N THR A 208 -6.71 -20.98 32.16
CA THR A 208 -7.11 -22.38 31.89
C THR A 208 -6.35 -23.36 32.79
N LEU A 209 -5.05 -23.14 33.00
CA LEU A 209 -4.25 -24.00 33.89
C LEU A 209 -4.71 -23.89 35.35
N VAL A 210 -5.07 -22.69 35.81
CA VAL A 210 -5.60 -22.47 37.16
C VAL A 210 -6.99 -23.10 37.35
N SER A 211 -7.86 -23.10 36.33
CA SER A 211 -9.14 -23.80 36.41
C SER A 211 -8.98 -25.33 36.47
N GLU A 212 -8.04 -25.89 35.72
CA GLU A 212 -7.77 -27.34 35.74
C GLU A 212 -7.16 -27.80 37.08
N THR A 213 -6.31 -26.98 37.71
CA THR A 213 -5.77 -27.30 39.04
C THR A 213 -6.84 -27.24 40.12
N ASN A 214 -7.73 -26.23 40.08
CA ASN A 214 -8.82 -26.10 41.04
C ASN A 214 -9.89 -27.20 40.90
N GLU A 215 -10.15 -27.73 39.69
CA GLU A 215 -11.04 -28.89 39.52
C GLU A 215 -10.42 -30.19 40.05
N SER A 216 -9.09 -30.36 39.97
CA SER A 216 -8.41 -31.56 40.49
C SER A 216 -8.35 -31.65 42.02
N ASP A 217 -8.40 -30.51 42.72
CA ASP A 217 -8.39 -30.45 44.20
C ASP A 217 -9.78 -30.72 44.83
N TYR A 218 -10.85 -30.70 44.03
CA TYR A 218 -12.23 -30.96 44.48
C TYR A 218 -12.70 -32.41 44.31
N GLN A 219 -11.86 -33.32 43.80
CA GLN A 219 -12.14 -34.75 43.87
C GLN A 219 -11.82 -35.27 45.28
N GLU A 220 -12.79 -35.14 46.18
CA GLU A 220 -12.75 -35.76 47.51
C GLU A 220 -12.40 -37.25 47.40
N PRO A 221 -11.56 -37.79 48.31
CA PRO A 221 -11.33 -39.22 48.38
C PRO A 221 -12.65 -39.90 48.76
N HIS A 222 -13.17 -40.72 47.84
CA HIS A 222 -14.21 -41.69 48.15
C HIS A 222 -13.68 -42.61 49.25
N PHE A 223 -14.04 -42.33 50.50
CA PHE A 223 -13.87 -43.23 51.62
C PHE A 223 -14.75 -44.46 51.38
N VAL A 224 -14.11 -45.60 51.12
CA VAL A 224 -14.67 -46.95 51.09
C VAL A 224 -14.50 -47.59 52.46
#